data_AF-A0A1C4JLF0-F1
#
_entry.id   AF-A0A1C4JLF0-F1
#
_cell.length_a   1.000
_cell.length_b   1.000
_cell.length_c   1.000
_cell.angle_alpha   90.00
_cell.angle_beta   90.00
_cell.angle_gamma   90.00
#
_symmetry.space_group_name_H-M   'P 1'
#
loop_
_entity.id
_entity.type
_entity.pdbx_description
1 polymer ?
#
loop_
_entity_poly.entity_id
_entity_poly.type
_entity_poly.pdbx_seq_one_letter_code
_entity_poly.pdbx_strand_id
1 'polypeptide(L)'
;MVRAADRRRWALRGELWNLLRGWQRASGDPVAVDPSGRAGHCPVAPRRMRRAAHPGAGSGTRSWTAPTRSYRLSAGYRARGDHWAGRHTGQDFAVPSGTPVHAVGPGTVRITTCGDGYGNQVLVRHPGGYFTQYAHLSRIAVRAGQRVLAGQRVGSSGATGNATGPHVHFEVRITPYLGSAVPPLPWLRQKAVRIGR
;
A
#
# COMPACT_ATOMS: atom_id res chain seq x y z
N MET A 1 0.37 -1.62 29.97
CA MET A 1 -0.69 -0.73 29.44
C MET A 1 -0.72 -0.63 27.90
N VAL A 2 0.42 -0.48 27.19
CA VAL A 2 0.47 -0.34 25.70
C VAL A 2 -0.25 -1.46 24.94
N ARG A 3 -0.03 -2.74 25.32
CA ARG A 3 -0.69 -3.89 24.67
C ARG A 3 -2.22 -3.89 24.80
N ALA A 4 -2.78 -3.33 25.87
CA ALA A 4 -4.23 -3.26 26.06
C ALA A 4 -4.85 -2.14 25.20
N ALA A 5 -4.19 -0.99 25.10
CA ALA A 5 -4.59 0.10 24.22
C ALA A 5 -4.53 -0.31 22.73
N ASP A 6 -3.49 -1.05 22.33
CA ASP A 6 -3.37 -1.58 20.97
C ASP A 6 -4.44 -2.63 20.64
N ARG A 7 -4.82 -3.48 21.60
CA ARG A 7 -5.96 -4.41 21.45
C ARG A 7 -7.30 -3.69 21.32
N ARG A 8 -7.53 -2.63 22.10
CA ARG A 8 -8.75 -1.81 21.99
C ARG A 8 -8.80 -1.07 20.65
N ARG A 9 -7.68 -0.48 20.21
CA ARG A 9 -7.56 0.13 18.86
C ARG A 9 -7.76 -0.89 17.75
N TRP A 10 -7.30 -2.12 17.93
CA TRP A 10 -7.52 -3.23 17.00
C TRP A 10 -9.02 -3.56 16.88
N ALA A 11 -9.71 -3.71 18.01
CA ALA A 11 -11.14 -4.01 18.03
C ALA A 11 -11.94 -2.89 17.35
N LEU A 12 -11.73 -1.64 17.74
CA LEU A 12 -12.42 -0.48 17.17
C LEU A 12 -12.22 -0.33 15.65
N ARG A 13 -11.01 -0.56 15.14
CA ARG A 13 -10.77 -0.52 13.69
C ARG A 13 -11.32 -1.73 12.96
N GLY A 14 -11.31 -2.89 13.61
CA GLY A 14 -11.97 -4.09 13.10
C GLY A 14 -13.47 -3.91 12.96
N GLU A 15 -14.11 -3.36 14.00
CA GLU A 15 -15.53 -3.03 14.06
C GLU A 15 -15.90 -1.93 13.06
N LEU A 16 -15.16 -0.82 13.02
CA LEU A 16 -15.33 0.22 12.01
C LEU A 16 -15.27 -0.36 10.59
N TRP A 17 -14.34 -1.29 10.34
CA TRP A 17 -14.24 -1.95 9.06
C TRP A 17 -15.38 -2.94 8.78
N ASN A 18 -15.92 -3.61 9.80
CA ASN A 18 -17.10 -4.46 9.67
C ASN A 18 -18.33 -3.63 9.32
N LEU A 19 -18.53 -2.50 10.01
CA LEU A 19 -19.62 -1.56 9.76
C LEU A 19 -19.54 -0.98 8.35
N LEU A 20 -18.37 -0.45 7.95
CA LEU A 20 -18.16 0.08 6.61
C LEU A 20 -18.35 -0.98 5.52
N ARG A 21 -17.96 -2.25 5.76
CA ARG A 21 -18.25 -3.35 4.81
C ARG A 21 -19.72 -3.78 4.77
N GLY A 22 -20.44 -3.64 5.88
CA GLY A 22 -21.87 -3.87 5.91
C GLY A 22 -22.58 -2.82 5.08
N TRP A 23 -22.21 -1.56 5.28
CA TRP A 23 -22.70 -0.44 4.50
C TRP A 23 -22.32 -0.54 3.02
N GLN A 24 -21.06 -0.82 2.69
CA GLN A 24 -20.57 -1.01 1.31
C GLN A 24 -21.36 -2.07 0.52
N ARG A 25 -21.78 -3.16 1.18
CA ARG A 25 -22.62 -4.20 0.56
C ARG A 25 -24.05 -3.73 0.29
N ALA A 26 -24.54 -2.76 1.06
CA ALA A 26 -25.89 -2.23 0.97
C ALA A 26 -26.01 -1.01 0.03
N SER A 27 -24.96 -0.18 -0.10
CA SER A 27 -25.02 1.11 -0.80
C SER A 27 -24.31 1.18 -2.15
N GLY A 28 -23.61 0.14 -2.61
CA GLY A 28 -22.88 0.17 -3.89
C GLY A 28 -21.76 1.23 -3.95
N ASP A 29 -21.18 1.52 -2.79
CA ASP A 29 -20.33 2.66 -2.43
C ASP A 29 -19.21 3.03 -3.45
N PRO A 30 -19.00 4.33 -3.77
CA PRO A 30 -17.98 4.79 -4.70
C PRO A 30 -16.59 4.54 -4.09
N VAL A 31 -15.73 3.92 -4.88
CA VAL A 31 -14.59 3.17 -4.37
C VAL A 31 -13.56 4.03 -3.63
N ALA A 32 -12.93 3.39 -2.67
CA ALA A 32 -11.69 3.73 -1.94
C ALA A 32 -10.49 4.27 -2.77
N VAL A 33 -10.67 4.33 -4.08
CA VAL A 33 -9.85 4.76 -5.21
C VAL A 33 -10.86 4.85 -6.35
N ASP A 34 -10.82 5.89 -7.20
CA ASP A 34 -11.86 6.07 -8.22
C ASP A 34 -12.10 4.78 -9.04
N PRO A 35 -13.29 4.17 -8.98
CA PRO A 35 -13.59 2.95 -9.75
C PRO A 35 -13.68 3.23 -11.25
N SER A 36 -13.78 4.51 -11.67
CA SER A 36 -13.71 4.94 -13.06
C SER A 36 -12.32 4.76 -13.68
N GLY A 37 -11.28 4.62 -12.84
CA GLY A 37 -9.95 4.17 -13.25
C GLY A 37 -10.02 2.72 -13.71
N ARG A 38 -10.37 2.51 -15.00
CA ARG A 38 -10.62 1.24 -15.71
C ARG A 38 -10.36 0.01 -14.83
N ALA A 39 -11.28 -0.29 -13.91
CA ALA A 39 -11.18 -1.44 -13.02
C ALA A 39 -11.09 -2.78 -13.79
N GLY A 40 -11.34 -2.77 -15.11
CA GLY A 40 -11.31 -3.94 -15.97
C GLY A 40 -9.96 -4.34 -16.57
N HIS A 41 -8.96 -3.46 -16.73
CA HIS A 41 -7.80 -3.78 -17.59
C HIS A 41 -6.48 -3.12 -17.15
N CYS A 42 -6.12 -3.21 -15.87
CA CYS A 42 -4.76 -2.85 -15.48
C CYS A 42 -3.77 -3.86 -16.07
N PRO A 43 -2.57 -3.44 -16.54
CA PRO A 43 -1.55 -4.34 -17.02
C PRO A 43 -0.98 -5.15 -15.84
N VAL A 44 -1.71 -6.18 -15.44
CA VAL A 44 -1.25 -7.20 -14.50
C VAL A 44 -0.31 -8.11 -15.27
N ALA A 45 0.82 -8.45 -14.66
CA ALA A 45 1.74 -9.43 -15.24
C ALA A 45 0.98 -10.72 -15.67
N PRO A 46 1.16 -11.21 -16.92
CA PRO A 46 0.56 -12.49 -17.31
C PRO A 46 1.03 -13.60 -16.37
N ARG A 47 0.16 -14.58 -16.16
CA ARG A 47 0.24 -15.66 -15.18
C ARG A 47 1.39 -16.64 -15.47
N ARG A 48 2.65 -16.20 -15.49
CA ARG A 48 3.77 -17.15 -15.38
C ARG A 48 3.82 -17.63 -13.94
N MET A 49 3.17 -18.78 -13.70
CA MET A 49 3.38 -19.63 -12.53
C MET A 49 4.83 -20.12 -12.53
N ARG A 50 5.79 -19.22 -12.27
CA ARG A 50 6.90 -19.66 -11.42
C ARG A 50 6.31 -19.57 -10.03
N ARG A 51 6.04 -20.72 -9.39
CA ARG A 51 5.97 -20.76 -7.93
C ARG A 51 7.14 -19.91 -7.48
N ALA A 52 6.89 -18.73 -6.91
CA ALA A 52 7.96 -18.00 -6.27
C ALA A 52 8.47 -18.99 -5.24
N ALA A 53 9.65 -19.56 -5.51
CA ALA A 53 10.35 -20.38 -4.55
C ALA A 53 10.27 -19.59 -3.26
N HIS A 54 9.58 -20.14 -2.26
CA HIS A 54 9.61 -19.58 -0.93
C HIS A 54 11.09 -19.54 -0.59
N PRO A 55 11.74 -18.36 -0.50
CA PRO A 55 13.06 -18.32 0.08
C PRO A 55 12.83 -18.90 1.47
N GLY A 56 13.51 -20.01 1.75
CA GLY A 56 13.41 -20.69 3.04
C GLY A 56 13.47 -19.68 4.16
N ALA A 57 12.72 -19.95 5.22
CA ALA A 57 12.69 -19.18 6.45
C ALA A 57 14.12 -18.89 6.92
N GLY A 58 14.65 -17.75 6.49
CA GLY A 58 15.88 -17.19 6.99
C GLY A 58 15.62 -16.72 8.40
N SER A 59 16.23 -17.43 9.35
CA SER A 59 16.25 -17.14 10.78
C SER A 59 16.41 -15.63 11.04
N GLY A 60 15.31 -15.00 11.47
CA GLY A 60 15.18 -13.56 11.66
C GLY A 60 13.90 -12.98 11.06
N THR A 61 12.72 -13.44 11.51
CA THR A 61 11.41 -13.01 11.01
C THR A 61 11.12 -11.55 11.37
N ARG A 62 11.64 -10.59 10.61
CA ARG A 62 11.08 -9.24 10.63
C ARG A 62 9.67 -9.32 10.03
N SER A 63 8.65 -9.22 10.88
CA SER A 63 7.24 -9.26 10.47
C SER A 63 6.83 -8.12 9.54
N TRP A 64 7.68 -7.09 9.40
CA TRP A 64 7.47 -5.92 8.56
C TRP A 64 8.78 -5.45 7.89
N THR A 65 8.68 -4.82 6.72
CA THR A 65 9.80 -4.34 5.89
C THR A 65 9.48 -3.00 5.23
N ALA A 66 10.50 -2.33 4.68
CA ALA A 66 10.33 -1.18 3.79
C ALA A 66 9.66 -1.60 2.46
N PRO A 67 8.93 -0.70 1.78
CA PRO A 67 8.23 -1.01 0.53
C PRO A 67 9.18 -1.26 -0.64
N THR A 68 10.40 -0.74 -0.58
CA THR A 68 11.47 -1.00 -1.54
C THR A 68 12.83 -0.94 -0.86
N ARG A 69 13.89 -1.40 -1.55
CA ARG A 69 15.27 -1.41 -1.06
C ARG A 69 16.05 -0.30 -1.74
N SER A 70 17.07 0.24 -1.06
CA SER A 70 17.99 1.27 -1.58
C SER A 70 17.27 2.45 -2.25
N TYR A 71 16.77 3.36 -1.43
CA TYR A 71 15.94 4.49 -1.86
C TYR A 71 16.44 5.79 -1.24
N ARG A 72 16.01 6.91 -1.82
CA ARG A 72 16.03 8.23 -1.16
C ARG A 72 14.61 8.62 -0.78
N LEU A 73 14.40 9.13 0.42
CA LEU A 73 13.12 9.75 0.77
C LEU A 73 13.00 11.10 0.06
N SER A 74 11.94 11.32 -0.71
CA SER A 74 11.67 12.59 -1.40
C SER A 74 10.56 13.35 -0.69
N ALA A 75 9.32 13.32 -1.20
CA ALA A 75 8.21 14.06 -0.58
C ALA A 75 7.65 13.32 0.64
N GLY A 76 7.53 14.04 1.74
CA GLY A 76 6.98 13.53 3.00
C GLY A 76 5.47 13.72 3.10
N TYR A 77 4.84 12.98 4.01
CA TYR A 77 3.41 13.12 4.31
C TYR A 77 3.06 14.56 4.71
N ARG A 78 1.97 15.09 4.16
CA ARG A 78 1.47 16.46 4.30
C ARG A 78 2.36 17.57 3.72
N ALA A 79 3.37 17.23 2.91
CA ALA A 79 4.11 18.21 2.10
C ALA A 79 3.14 19.03 1.22
N ARG A 80 3.53 20.26 0.90
CA ARG A 80 2.77 21.24 0.10
C ARG A 80 3.45 21.50 -1.23
N GLY A 81 2.68 21.68 -2.29
CA GLY A 81 3.17 21.91 -3.64
C GLY A 81 2.07 21.70 -4.68
N ASP A 82 2.25 22.29 -5.86
CA ASP A 82 1.19 22.44 -6.88
C ASP A 82 0.82 21.12 -7.57
N HIS A 83 1.66 20.09 -7.45
CA HIS A 83 1.42 18.79 -8.07
C HIS A 83 0.48 17.88 -7.26
N TRP A 84 -0.01 18.32 -6.10
CA TRP A 84 -0.97 17.58 -5.27
C TRP A 84 -2.30 18.34 -5.21
N ALA A 85 -3.43 17.62 -5.09
CA ALA A 85 -4.76 18.20 -4.90
C ALA A 85 -4.98 18.87 -3.52
N GLY A 86 -3.89 19.35 -2.89
CA GLY A 86 -3.87 20.04 -1.61
C GLY A 86 -2.60 19.72 -0.82
N ARG A 87 -2.44 18.45 -0.41
CA ARG A 87 -1.26 17.99 0.32
C ARG A 87 -0.87 16.59 -0.11
N HIS A 88 0.41 16.29 0.01
CA HIS A 88 0.92 14.95 -0.20
C HIS A 88 0.33 13.97 0.83
N THR A 89 -0.31 12.89 0.36
CA THR A 89 -1.07 11.94 1.19
C THR A 89 -0.25 10.75 1.68
N GLY A 90 0.99 10.61 1.21
CA GLY A 90 1.86 9.46 1.49
C GLY A 90 3.29 9.85 1.80
N GLN A 91 4.18 8.87 1.65
CA GLN A 91 5.63 9.06 1.67
C GLN A 91 6.18 8.54 0.35
N ASP A 92 7.00 9.36 -0.30
CA ASP A 92 7.66 8.97 -1.53
C ASP A 92 9.03 8.35 -1.26
N PHE A 93 9.25 7.23 -1.93
CA PHE A 93 10.52 6.52 -2.00
C PHE A 93 11.05 6.64 -3.43
N ALA A 94 11.93 7.61 -3.66
CA ALA A 94 12.54 7.81 -4.97
C ALA A 94 13.49 6.65 -5.31
N VAL A 95 13.18 5.97 -6.42
CA VAL A 95 13.90 4.80 -6.95
C VAL A 95 13.73 4.72 -8.47
N PRO A 96 14.69 4.17 -9.23
CA PRO A 96 14.54 3.98 -10.68
C PRO A 96 13.29 3.18 -11.04
N SER A 97 12.71 3.44 -12.22
CA SER A 97 11.60 2.63 -12.75
C SER A 97 11.97 1.15 -12.84
N GLY A 98 11.02 0.27 -12.50
CA GLY A 98 11.22 -1.18 -12.52
C GLY A 98 11.78 -1.77 -11.22
N THR A 99 12.20 -0.92 -10.26
CA THR A 99 12.68 -1.37 -8.95
C THR A 99 11.60 -2.21 -8.25
N PRO A 100 11.92 -3.40 -7.69
CA PRO A 100 10.93 -4.22 -7.00
C PRO A 100 10.26 -3.51 -5.82
N VAL A 101 8.93 -3.58 -5.79
CA VAL A 101 8.09 -3.08 -4.69
C VAL A 101 7.50 -4.26 -3.93
N HIS A 102 7.56 -4.21 -2.61
CA HIS A 102 7.21 -5.30 -1.71
C HIS A 102 6.12 -4.90 -0.73
N ALA A 103 5.25 -5.85 -0.39
CA ALA A 103 4.32 -5.68 0.71
C ALA A 103 5.10 -5.44 2.01
N VAL A 104 4.81 -4.34 2.71
CA VAL A 104 5.51 -4.00 3.96
C VAL A 104 5.20 -4.96 5.09
N GLY A 105 4.13 -5.76 4.98
CA GLY A 105 3.73 -6.75 5.98
C GLY A 105 2.73 -7.76 5.41
N PRO A 106 2.37 -8.80 6.19
CA PRO A 106 1.41 -9.81 5.75
C PRO A 106 0.01 -9.20 5.60
N GLY A 107 -0.75 -9.64 4.60
CA GLY A 107 -2.09 -9.09 4.36
C GLY A 107 -2.83 -9.73 3.19
N THR A 108 -3.95 -9.11 2.82
CA THR A 108 -4.77 -9.49 1.66
C THR A 108 -4.91 -8.29 0.73
N VAL A 109 -4.57 -8.47 -0.54
CA VAL A 109 -4.79 -7.46 -1.58
C VAL A 109 -6.29 -7.23 -1.71
N ARG A 110 -6.71 -5.98 -1.55
CA ARG A 110 -8.11 -5.57 -1.62
C ARG A 110 -8.51 -5.16 -3.01
N ILE A 111 -7.70 -4.31 -3.62
CA ILE A 111 -7.94 -3.80 -4.97
C ILE A 111 -6.62 -3.51 -5.65
N THR A 112 -6.67 -3.60 -6.97
CA THR A 112 -5.65 -3.14 -7.90
C THR A 112 -6.36 -2.24 -8.91
N THR A 113 -5.93 -0.99 -9.03
CA THR A 113 -6.53 0.00 -9.96
C THR A 113 -5.43 0.67 -10.79
N CYS A 114 -5.86 1.39 -11.82
CA CYS A 114 -5.00 2.09 -12.78
C CYS A 114 -5.79 3.23 -13.44
N GLY A 115 -5.08 4.21 -13.99
CA GLY A 115 -5.69 5.28 -14.80
C GLY A 115 -6.18 6.49 -14.01
N ASP A 116 -6.11 6.48 -12.68
CA ASP A 116 -6.35 7.66 -11.83
C ASP A 116 -5.03 8.40 -11.51
N GLY A 117 -5.11 9.43 -10.64
CA GLY A 117 -3.94 10.20 -10.20
C GLY A 117 -2.85 9.37 -9.50
N TYR A 118 -3.17 8.20 -8.95
CA TYR A 118 -2.18 7.28 -8.37
C TYR A 118 -1.56 6.34 -9.42
N GLY A 119 -2.08 6.33 -10.65
CA GLY A 119 -1.66 5.42 -11.70
C GLY A 119 -1.90 3.97 -11.30
N ASN A 120 -0.99 3.07 -11.68
CA ASN A 120 -1.10 1.68 -11.26
C ASN A 120 -0.82 1.54 -9.77
N GLN A 121 -1.70 0.87 -9.05
CA GLN A 121 -1.61 0.80 -7.60
C GLN A 121 -2.16 -0.49 -7.01
N VAL A 122 -1.70 -0.79 -5.80
CA VAL A 122 -2.12 -1.94 -4.99
C VAL A 122 -2.51 -1.45 -3.62
N LEU A 123 -3.69 -1.85 -3.13
CA LEU A 123 -4.10 -1.64 -1.74
C LEU A 123 -4.12 -2.97 -0.99
N VAL A 124 -3.34 -3.10 0.09
CA VAL A 124 -3.24 -4.29 0.93
C VAL A 124 -3.88 -4.02 2.28
N ARG A 125 -4.81 -4.87 2.71
CA ARG A 125 -5.34 -4.87 4.08
C ARG A 125 -4.51 -5.77 4.96
N HIS A 126 -4.08 -5.26 6.11
CA HIS A 126 -3.28 -6.00 7.08
C HIS A 126 -4.09 -6.48 8.28
N PRO A 127 -3.60 -7.49 9.01
CA PRO A 127 -3.99 -7.70 10.40
C PRO A 127 -3.78 -6.40 11.19
N GLY A 128 -4.75 -5.99 12.01
CA GLY A 128 -4.72 -4.67 12.67
C GLY A 128 -5.64 -3.62 12.10
N GLY A 129 -6.32 -3.92 10.98
CA GLY A 129 -7.29 -3.00 10.36
C GLY A 129 -6.66 -1.86 9.56
N TYR A 130 -5.34 -1.79 9.49
CA TYR A 130 -4.64 -0.85 8.61
C TYR A 130 -4.62 -1.34 7.17
N PHE A 131 -4.53 -0.39 6.25
CA PHE A 131 -4.29 -0.60 4.84
C PHE A 131 -2.98 0.05 4.43
N THR A 132 -2.29 -0.54 3.46
CA THR A 132 -1.15 0.10 2.80
C THR A 132 -1.38 0.19 1.31
N GLN A 133 -1.06 1.34 0.73
CA GLN A 133 -1.16 1.60 -0.70
C GLN A 133 0.25 1.71 -1.29
N TYR A 134 0.41 1.17 -2.49
CA TYR A 134 1.63 1.26 -3.30
C TYR A 134 1.21 1.81 -4.65
N ALA A 135 1.61 3.03 -4.99
CA ALA A 135 1.16 3.73 -6.18
C ALA A 135 2.32 4.11 -7.12
N HIS A 136 1.95 4.69 -8.28
CA HIS A 136 2.82 5.04 -9.40
C HIS A 136 3.60 3.86 -9.99
N LEU A 137 3.07 2.63 -9.84
CA LEU A 137 3.77 1.42 -10.26
C LEU A 137 3.90 1.36 -11.79
N SER A 138 5.02 0.91 -12.32
CA SER A 138 5.12 0.57 -13.75
C SER A 138 4.38 -0.73 -14.07
N ARG A 139 4.27 -1.64 -13.08
CA ARG A 139 3.64 -2.95 -13.25
C ARG A 139 3.11 -3.49 -11.93
N ILE A 140 1.93 -4.10 -11.97
CA ILE A 140 1.31 -4.81 -10.85
C ILE A 140 1.64 -6.31 -10.94
N ALA A 141 2.05 -6.93 -9.82
CA ALA A 141 2.45 -8.33 -9.74
C ALA A 141 1.51 -9.21 -8.90
N VAL A 142 0.41 -8.63 -8.40
CA VAL A 142 -0.58 -9.30 -7.55
C VAL A 142 -2.00 -8.95 -8.03
N ARG A 143 -3.01 -9.66 -7.51
CA ARG A 143 -4.42 -9.43 -7.84
C ARG A 143 -5.28 -9.30 -6.60
N ALA A 144 -6.45 -8.68 -6.73
CA ALA A 144 -7.45 -8.62 -5.65
C ALA A 144 -7.74 -10.03 -5.08
N GLY A 145 -7.90 -10.12 -3.76
CA GLY A 145 -8.10 -11.36 -3.02
C GLY A 145 -6.83 -12.13 -2.68
N GLN A 146 -5.68 -11.84 -3.32
CA GLN A 146 -4.43 -12.56 -3.05
C GLN A 146 -3.89 -12.27 -1.64
N ARG A 147 -3.47 -13.32 -0.92
CA ARG A 147 -2.69 -13.18 0.31
C ARG A 147 -1.23 -12.88 -0.01
N VAL A 148 -0.63 -11.98 0.75
CA VAL A 148 0.78 -11.59 0.63
C VAL A 148 1.47 -11.69 1.97
N LEU A 149 2.76 -12.04 1.95
CA LEU A 149 3.65 -12.01 3.11
C LEU A 149 4.44 -10.69 3.16
N ALA A 150 5.01 -10.36 4.32
CA ALA A 150 5.99 -9.29 4.41
C ALA A 150 7.16 -9.56 3.45
N GLY A 151 7.57 -8.55 2.68
CA GLY A 151 8.65 -8.69 1.70
C GLY A 151 8.26 -9.39 0.40
N GLN A 152 7.01 -9.85 0.26
CA GLN A 152 6.54 -10.39 -1.02
C GLN A 152 6.39 -9.28 -2.05
N ARG A 153 6.91 -9.49 -3.26
CA ARG A 153 6.79 -8.53 -4.37
C ARG A 153 5.33 -8.31 -4.75
N VAL A 154 4.90 -7.05 -4.79
CA VAL A 154 3.56 -6.61 -5.20
C VAL A 154 3.55 -5.86 -6.54
N GLY A 155 4.71 -5.36 -6.98
CA GLY A 155 4.83 -4.65 -8.24
C GLY A 155 6.26 -4.18 -8.51
N SER A 156 6.38 -3.20 -9.40
CA SER A 156 7.62 -2.48 -9.68
C SER A 156 7.34 -0.97 -9.72
N SER A 157 8.28 -0.17 -9.21
CA SER A 157 8.20 1.29 -9.23
C SER A 157 8.08 1.83 -10.66
N GLY A 158 7.55 3.03 -10.79
CA GLY A 158 7.39 3.70 -12.07
C GLY A 158 7.04 5.17 -11.86
N ALA A 159 6.41 5.76 -12.86
CA ALA A 159 5.94 7.15 -12.85
C ALA A 159 4.54 7.25 -13.49
N THR A 160 3.69 6.24 -13.30
CA THR A 160 2.32 6.27 -13.86
C THR A 160 1.40 7.16 -13.03
N GLY A 161 0.38 7.76 -13.65
CA GLY A 161 -0.53 8.69 -12.96
C GLY A 161 0.10 10.06 -12.80
N ASN A 162 -0.27 10.78 -11.75
CA ASN A 162 0.28 12.10 -11.43
C ASN A 162 1.60 11.94 -10.65
N ALA A 163 2.70 11.72 -11.39
CA ALA A 163 4.04 11.57 -10.85
C ALA A 163 5.03 12.41 -11.66
N THR A 164 5.94 13.11 -10.98
CA THR A 164 6.97 13.95 -11.62
C THR A 164 8.24 13.20 -11.99
N GLY A 165 8.34 11.93 -11.60
CA GLY A 165 9.47 11.06 -11.90
C GLY A 165 9.33 9.71 -11.20
N PRO A 166 10.26 8.76 -11.44
CA PRO A 166 10.18 7.42 -10.87
C PRO A 166 10.26 7.38 -9.34
N HIS A 167 9.24 6.82 -8.70
CA HIS A 167 9.21 6.59 -7.25
C HIS A 167 8.16 5.53 -6.87
N VAL A 168 8.08 5.23 -5.57
CA VAL A 168 6.94 4.55 -4.96
C VAL A 168 6.26 5.53 -4.02
N HIS A 169 5.03 5.94 -4.33
CA HIS A 169 4.16 6.61 -3.37
C HIS A 169 3.57 5.57 -2.44
N PHE A 170 3.84 5.71 -1.15
CA PHE A 170 3.42 4.76 -0.12
C PHE A 170 2.51 5.42 0.92
N GLU A 171 1.32 4.87 1.09
CA GLU A 171 0.40 5.31 2.14
C GLU A 171 0.14 4.25 3.19
N VAL A 172 -0.20 4.72 4.38
CA VAL A 172 -0.82 3.93 5.43
C VAL A 172 -2.19 4.54 5.71
N ARG A 173 -3.25 3.74 5.72
CA ARG A 173 -4.63 4.20 5.94
C ARG A 173 -5.34 3.43 7.04
N ILE A 174 -6.29 4.08 7.72
CA ILE A 174 -7.14 3.45 8.75
C ILE A 174 -8.46 2.90 8.20
N THR A 175 -8.87 3.33 7.01
CA THR A 175 -9.95 2.75 6.20
C THR A 175 -9.39 2.54 4.78
N PRO A 176 -10.09 1.86 3.84
CA PRO A 176 -9.57 1.79 2.48
C PRO A 176 -9.68 3.15 1.76
N TYR A 177 -10.55 4.05 2.23
CA TYR A 177 -10.95 5.27 1.53
C TYR A 177 -9.89 6.38 1.57
N LEU A 178 -9.92 7.23 0.52
CA LEU A 178 -9.13 8.46 0.45
C LEU A 178 -9.41 9.36 1.67
N GLY A 179 -8.41 10.15 2.07
CA GLY A 179 -8.49 11.03 3.24
C GLY A 179 -8.24 10.35 4.60
N SER A 180 -8.20 9.01 4.65
CA SER A 180 -7.93 8.26 5.90
C SER A 180 -6.43 7.96 6.13
N ALA A 181 -5.54 8.61 5.38
CA ALA A 181 -4.11 8.38 5.45
C ALA A 181 -3.51 8.93 6.76
N VAL A 182 -2.59 8.17 7.36
CA VAL A 182 -1.81 8.51 8.55
C VAL A 182 -0.32 8.57 8.21
N PRO A 183 0.53 9.27 9.01
CA PRO A 183 1.95 9.39 8.73
C PRO A 183 2.66 8.02 8.53
N PRO A 184 3.21 7.72 7.33
CA PRO A 184 3.77 6.41 7.04
C PRO A 184 5.06 6.10 7.79
N LEU A 185 5.97 7.09 7.90
CA LEU A 185 7.27 6.87 8.55
C LEU A 185 7.17 6.54 10.04
N PRO A 186 6.41 7.30 10.87
CA PRO A 186 6.17 6.91 12.26
C PRO A 186 5.53 5.52 12.38
N TRP A 187 4.57 5.20 11.51
CA TRP A 187 3.91 3.90 11.53
C TRP A 187 4.86 2.74 11.20
N LEU A 188 5.73 2.89 10.20
CA LEU A 188 6.75 1.88 9.86
C LEU A 188 7.75 1.68 11.01
N ARG A 189 8.19 2.78 11.65
CA ARG A 189 9.12 2.72 12.80
C ARG A 189 8.51 2.00 14.00
N GLN A 190 7.22 2.21 14.30
CA GLN A 190 6.50 1.47 15.33
C GLN A 190 6.48 -0.05 15.08
N LYS A 191 6.66 -0.47 13.84
CA LYS A 191 6.77 -1.88 13.44
C LYS A 191 8.21 -2.38 13.32
N ALA A 192 9.15 -1.65 13.94
CA ALA A 192 10.58 -1.93 13.92
C ALA A 192 11.18 -1.97 12.49
N VAL A 193 10.54 -1.31 11.52
CA VAL A 193 11.12 -1.13 10.19
C VAL A 193 12.11 0.03 10.27
N ARG A 194 13.37 -0.25 9.94
CA ARG A 194 14.43 0.78 9.83
C ARG A 194 14.21 1.56 8.55
N ILE A 195 13.81 2.83 8.68
CA ILE A 195 13.61 3.77 7.57
C ILE A 195 14.46 5.01 7.81
N GLY A 196 15.37 5.28 6.87
CA GLY A 196 16.30 6.41 6.91
C GLY A 196 17.74 5.91 6.93
N ARG A 197 18.44 6.13 5.83
CA ARG A 197 19.86 6.46 5.74
C ARG A 197 19.99 7.44 4.58
#